data_AF-A0A7C0ULC1-F1
#
_entry.id   AF-A0A7C0ULC1-F1
#
_cell.length_a   1.000
_cell.length_b   1.000
_cell.length_c   1.000
_cell.angle_alpha   90.00
_cell.angle_beta   90.00
_cell.angle_gamma   90.00
#
_symmetry.space_group_name_H-M   'P 1'
#
loop_
_entity.id
_entity.type
_entity.pdbx_description
1 polymer ?
#
loop_
_entity_poly.entity_id
_entity_poly.type
_entity_poly.pdbx_seq_one_letter_code
_entity_poly.pdbx_strand_id
1 'polypeptide(L)' 'MAKFGFLNRKLTTEECLWLKKDLPKGKKVFKYDGHTYGVIGLTGVAVSDKADKIPFYEVPKNSVNWN' A
#
# COMPACT_ATOMS: atom_id res chain seq x y z
N MET A 1 -16.53 -6.76 2.73
CA MET A 1 -15.49 -7.01 1.71
C MET A 1 -14.32 -6.11 2.01
N ALA A 2 -13.08 -6.62 1.94
CA ALA A 2 -11.89 -5.79 2.14
C ALA A 2 -11.84 -4.68 1.06
N LYS A 3 -11.61 -3.44 1.50
CA LYS A 3 -11.48 -2.30 0.59
C LYS A 3 -10.24 -2.48 -0.29
N PHE A 4 -10.40 -2.37 -1.59
CA PHE A 4 -9.29 -2.50 -2.53
C PHE A 4 -9.16 -1.26 -3.41
N GLY A 5 -7.98 -1.10 -4.01
CA GLY A 5 -7.71 -0.01 -4.93
C GLY A 5 -6.62 -0.37 -5.91
N PHE A 6 -6.30 0.57 -6.80
CA PHE A 6 -5.24 0.43 -7.78
C PHE A 6 -4.23 1.56 -7.64
N LEU A 7 -2.95 1.24 -7.81
CA LEU A 7 -1.91 2.26 -7.82
C LEU A 7 -2.09 3.19 -9.03
N ASN A 8 -2.15 4.51 -8.82
CA ASN A 8 -2.36 5.48 -9.90
C ASN A 8 -1.05 5.93 -10.58
N ARG A 9 0.10 5.57 -10.00
CA ARG A 9 1.45 5.81 -10.52
C ARG A 9 2.39 4.67 -10.11
N LYS A 10 3.58 4.65 -10.73
CA LYS A 10 4.68 3.77 -10.30
C LYS A 10 5.19 4.23 -8.93
N LEU A 11 5.46 3.29 -8.04
CA LEU A 11 6.20 3.52 -6.79
C LEU A 11 7.57 2.86 -6.91
N THR A 12 8.63 3.60 -6.64
CA THR A 12 10.00 3.09 -6.73
C THR A 12 10.55 2.76 -5.35
N THR A 13 11.55 1.88 -5.31
CA THR A 13 12.31 1.62 -4.07
C THR A 13 13.09 2.85 -3.61
N GLU A 14 13.42 3.78 -4.49
CA GLU A 14 14.07 5.05 -4.14
C GLU A 14 13.12 5.99 -3.39
N GLU A 15 11.84 6.02 -3.78
CA GLU A 15 10.80 6.80 -3.10
C GLU A 15 10.35 6.13 -1.80
N CYS A 16 10.20 4.81 -1.83
CA CYS A 16 9.71 3.99 -0.71
C CYS A 16 10.78 2.95 -0.36
N LEU A 17 11.78 3.35 0.45
CA LEU A 17 12.97 2.55 0.78
C LEU A 17 12.66 1.19 1.45
N TRP A 18 11.48 1.04 2.05
CA TRP A 18 11.02 -0.21 2.66
C TRP A 18 10.47 -1.23 1.65
N LEU A 19 10.25 -0.84 0.39
CA LEU A 19 9.79 -1.76 -0.65
C LEU A 19 10.93 -2.65 -1.14
N LYS A 20 10.64 -3.94 -1.30
CA LYS A 20 11.60 -4.91 -1.87
C LYS A 20 11.80 -4.77 -3.39
N LYS A 21 10.84 -4.11 -4.06
CA LYS A 21 10.83 -3.89 -5.52
C LYS A 21 9.87 -2.77 -5.88
N ASP A 22 10.09 -2.19 -7.04
CA ASP A 22 9.16 -1.24 -7.64
C ASP A 22 7.77 -1.83 -7.79
N LEU A 23 6.74 -1.00 -7.58
CA LEU A 23 5.34 -1.36 -7.77
C LEU A 23 4.82 -0.62 -9.02
N PRO A 24 4.30 -1.34 -10.02
CA PRO A 24 3.82 -0.71 -11.25
C PRO A 24 2.49 0.01 -11.02
N LYS A 25 2.26 1.07 -11.81
CA LYS A 25 0.93 1.68 -11.96
C LYS A 25 -0.09 0.60 -12.33
N GLY A 26 -1.30 0.69 -11.78
CA GLY A 26 -2.38 -0.26 -11.99
C GLY A 26 -2.26 -1.53 -11.14
N LYS A 27 -1.22 -1.69 -10.31
CA LYS A 27 -1.18 -2.79 -9.35
C LYS A 27 -2.35 -2.69 -8.38
N LYS A 28 -3.09 -3.80 -8.23
CA LYS A 28 -4.14 -3.94 -7.22
C LYS A 28 -3.54 -4.10 -5.84
N VAL A 29 -4.09 -3.40 -4.87
CA VAL A 29 -3.74 -3.49 -3.46
C VAL A 29 -5.00 -3.54 -2.60
N PHE A 30 -4.91 -4.14 -1.43
CA PHE A 30 -5.99 -4.20 -0.44
C PHE A 30 -5.60 -3.35 0.74
N LYS A 31 -6.54 -2.56 1.27
CA LYS A 31 -6.32 -1.81 2.50
C LYS A 31 -6.11 -2.82 3.63
N TYR A 32 -5.07 -2.59 4.43
CA TYR A 32 -4.85 -3.34 5.66
C TYR A 32 -5.44 -2.56 6.83
N ASP A 33 -6.47 -3.10 7.47
CA ASP A 33 -7.20 -2.47 8.58
C ASP A 33 -6.80 -3.01 9.97
N GLY A 34 -5.77 -3.87 10.04
CA GLY A 34 -5.23 -4.38 11.30
C GLY A 34 -4.32 -3.38 12.03
N HIS A 35 -3.85 -3.75 13.22
CA HIS A 35 -2.93 -2.92 14.00
C HIS A 35 -1.59 -2.75 13.29
N THR A 36 -1.19 -1.50 13.07
CA THR A 36 0.08 -1.15 12.44
C THR A 36 1.16 -0.75 13.44
N TYR A 37 0.81 -0.59 14.72
CA TYR A 37 1.76 -0.25 15.79
C TYR A 37 2.63 0.99 15.51
N GLY A 38 2.07 1.97 14.79
CA GLY A 38 2.76 3.23 14.49
C GLY A 38 3.80 3.16 13.36
N VAL A 39 3.92 2.03 12.63
CA VAL A 39 4.89 1.90 11.53
C VAL A 39 4.45 2.55 10.21
N ILE A 40 3.26 3.15 10.17
CA ILE A 40 2.73 3.86 9.00
C ILE A 40 2.85 5.36 9.22
N GLY A 41 3.49 6.06 8.29
CA GLY A 41 3.60 7.51 8.31
C GLY A 41 2.27 8.24 8.19
N LEU A 42 2.24 9.51 8.58
CA LEU A 42 1.05 10.38 8.54
C LEU A 42 0.43 10.50 7.13
N THR A 43 1.27 10.43 6.10
CA THR A 43 0.88 10.54 4.68
C THR A 43 0.78 9.17 4.01
N GLY A 44 0.93 8.09 4.76
CA GLY A 44 0.90 6.71 4.28
C GLY A 44 -0.46 6.05 4.40
N VAL A 45 -0.57 4.87 3.81
CA VAL A 45 -1.64 3.92 4.04
C VAL A 45 -1.08 2.49 4.04
N ALA A 46 -1.51 1.69 5.00
CA ALA A 46 -1.16 0.28 5.06
C ALA A 46 -1.93 -0.51 4.00
N VAL A 47 -1.21 -1.29 3.20
CA VAL A 47 -1.79 -2.15 2.17
C VAL A 47 -1.16 -3.54 2.16
N SER A 48 -1.86 -4.50 1.58
CA SER A 48 -1.39 -5.87 1.36
C SER A 48 -1.71 -6.33 -0.07
N ASP A 49 -1.02 -7.38 -0.51
CA ASP A 49 -1.28 -8.01 -1.81
C ASP A 49 -2.54 -8.91 -1.81
N LYS A 50 -3.07 -9.24 -0.62
CA LYS A 50 -4.26 -10.06 -0.41
C LYS A 50 -5.14 -9.45 0.69
N ALA A 51 -6.45 -9.46 0.49
CA ALA A 51 -7.46 -8.98 1.45
C ALA A 51 -7.21 -9.53 2.86
N ASP A 52 -7.12 -8.64 3.87
CA ASP A 52 -7.00 -8.97 5.30
C ASP A 52 -5.84 -9.94 5.64
N LYS A 53 -4.76 -9.92 4.85
CA LYS A 53 -3.58 -10.76 5.05
C LYS A 53 -2.31 -9.95 5.33
N ILE A 54 -1.41 -10.59 6.08
CA ILE A 54 -0.02 -10.20 6.24
C ILE A 54 0.87 -10.89 5.18
N PRO A 55 2.04 -10.33 4.84
CA PRO A 55 2.56 -9.04 5.31
C PRO A 55 1.79 -7.85 4.72
N PHE A 56 1.72 -6.75 5.47
CA PHE A 56 1.32 -5.45 4.97
C PHE A 56 2.57 -4.57 4.75
N TYR A 57 2.42 -3.52 3.97
CA TYR A 57 3.44 -2.51 3.74
C TYR A 57 2.80 -1.13 3.57
N GLU A 58 3.57 -0.08 3.81
CA GLU A 58 3.12 1.30 3.58
C GLU A 58 3.23 1.67 2.09
N VAL A 59 2.26 2.42 1.59
CA VAL A 59 2.37 3.19 0.34
C VAL A 59 1.87 4.63 0.58
N PRO A 60 2.29 5.62 -0.22
CA PRO A 60 1.75 6.97 -0.12
C PRO A 60 0.22 6.98 -0.28
N LYS A 61 -0.51 7.69 0.59
CA LYS A 61 -1.98 7.76 0.52
C LYS A 61 -2.50 8.28 -0.81
N ASN A 62 -1.75 9.18 -1.46
CA ASN A 62 -2.07 9.76 -2.75
C ASN A 62 -1.77 8.83 -3.94
N SER A 63 -1.13 7.68 -3.74
CA SER A 63 -0.80 6.75 -4.82
C SER A 63 -1.89 5.73 -5.10
N VAL A 64 -2.96 5.68 -4.31
CA VAL A 64 -4.03 4.67 -4.41
C VAL A 64 -5.35 5.32 -4.80
N ASN A 65 -5.94 4.86 -5.90
CA ASN A 65 -7.33 5.13 -6.23
C ASN A 65 -8.19 4.00 -5.65
N TRP A 66 -9.00 4.32 -4.65
CA TRP A 66 -9.85 3.37 -3.95
C TRP A 66 -11.16 3.10 -4.70
N ASN A 67 -11.59 1.84 -4.70
CA ASN A 67 -12.91 1.40 -5.13
C ASN A 67 -13.77 0.99 -3.93
#